data_AF-A0A3C0X3K8-F1
#
_entry.id   AF-A0A3C0X3K8-F1
#
_cell.length_a   1.000
_cell.length_b   1.000
_cell.length_c   1.000
_cell.angle_alpha   90.00
_cell.angle_beta   90.00
_cell.angle_gamma   90.00
#
_symmetry.space_group_name_H-M   'P 1'
#
loop_
_entity.id
_entity.type
_entity.pdbx_description
1 polymer ?
#
loop_
_entity_poly.entity_id
_entity_poly.type
_entity_poly.pdbx_seq_one_letter_code
_entity_poly.pdbx_strand_id
1 'polypeptide(L)'
;MKKILSLGLAALLMVCALAGCGNNGSSINDTISVLTREEGSGTRGAFIELLGIEEKNADGKKADKTIATAETTNSTSVMITTVEGNKSAIGYISLGSLDKSKVKDLKVDGTEATAENVKNGSYKVARPFNIATKG
;
A
#
# COMPACT_ATOMS: atom_id res chain seq x y z
N MET A 1 -51.83 -38.69 -13.06
CA MET A 1 -51.96 -38.66 -11.60
C MET A 1 -50.57 -38.66 -10.99
N LYS A 2 -50.25 -37.62 -10.21
CA LYS A 2 -49.34 -37.61 -9.04
C LYS A 2 -47.91 -38.15 -9.34
N LYS A 3 -46.82 -37.39 -9.33
CA LYS A 3 -46.29 -36.50 -8.27
C LYS A 3 -45.10 -35.74 -8.91
N ILE A 4 -45.22 -34.50 -9.38
CA ILE A 4 -44.97 -33.25 -8.63
C ILE A 4 -44.78 -33.45 -7.13
N LEU A 5 -43.58 -33.87 -6.70
CA LEU A 5 -43.07 -33.66 -5.32
C LEU A 5 -41.62 -34.16 -5.21
N SER A 6 -40.63 -33.34 -5.56
CA SER A 6 -39.25 -33.49 -5.00
C SER A 6 -38.32 -32.31 -5.26
N LEU A 7 -38.72 -31.29 -6.04
CA LEU A 7 -37.86 -30.15 -6.40
C LEU A 7 -37.72 -29.06 -5.32
N GLY A 8 -37.96 -29.39 -4.04
CA GLY A 8 -38.17 -28.40 -2.97
C GLY A 8 -37.17 -28.41 -1.81
N LEU A 9 -36.09 -29.20 -1.85
CA LEU A 9 -35.19 -29.35 -0.69
C LEU A 9 -33.71 -29.03 -0.95
N ALA A 10 -33.32 -28.70 -2.18
CA ALA A 10 -31.94 -28.33 -2.50
C ALA A 10 -31.65 -26.81 -2.39
N ALA A 11 -32.67 -25.98 -2.14
CA ALA A 11 -32.53 -24.51 -2.20
C ALA A 11 -32.30 -23.83 -0.83
N LEU A 12 -32.14 -24.58 0.27
CA LEU A 12 -32.10 -23.99 1.63
C LEU A 12 -30.81 -24.27 2.43
N LEU A 13 -29.75 -24.79 1.82
CA LEU A 13 -28.62 -25.34 2.60
C LEU A 13 -27.20 -24.88 2.27
N MET A 14 -26.98 -23.72 1.61
CA MET A 14 -25.60 -23.17 1.61
C MET A 14 -25.45 -21.67 1.34
N VAL A 15 -26.40 -20.85 1.79
CA VAL A 15 -26.17 -19.41 1.98
C VAL A 15 -25.79 -19.20 3.45
N CYS A 16 -24.56 -19.55 3.83
CA CYS A 16 -23.91 -19.17 5.11
C CYS A 16 -22.46 -19.70 5.15
N ALA A 17 -21.59 -19.22 4.26
CA ALA A 17 -20.14 -19.48 4.39
C ALA A 17 -19.24 -18.33 3.91
N LEU A 18 -19.78 -17.13 3.72
CA LEU A 18 -18.99 -15.92 3.69
C LEU A 18 -19.13 -15.23 5.04
N ALA A 19 -18.70 -15.92 6.10
CA ALA A 19 -18.30 -15.25 7.32
C ALA A 19 -17.00 -14.51 6.99
N GLY A 20 -17.13 -13.34 6.35
CA GLY A 20 -16.05 -12.39 6.27
C GLY A 20 -15.62 -12.11 7.70
N CYS A 21 -14.36 -12.41 8.01
CA CYS A 21 -13.71 -11.97 9.24
C CYS A 21 -13.63 -10.43 9.20
N GLY A 22 -14.75 -9.77 9.49
CA GLY A 22 -14.78 -8.37 9.89
C GLY A 22 -14.21 -8.27 11.29
N ASN A 23 -12.89 -8.36 11.42
CA ASN A 23 -12.21 -8.05 12.67
C ASN A 23 -12.22 -6.52 12.84
N ASN A 24 -13.37 -6.00 13.26
CA ASN A 24 -13.52 -4.64 13.76
C ASN A 24 -13.01 -4.60 15.20
N GLY A 25 -11.69 -4.59 15.33
CA GLY A 25 -11.00 -4.47 16.60
C GLY A 25 -9.55 -4.11 16.36
N SER A 26 -9.30 -2.86 15.94
CA SER A 26 -7.96 -2.28 15.83
C SER A 26 -7.34 -2.19 17.23
N SER A 27 -6.71 -3.28 17.64
CA SER A 27 -5.83 -3.29 18.80
C SER A 27 -4.51 -2.69 18.34
N ILE A 28 -3.95 -1.74 19.11
CA ILE A 28 -2.66 -1.06 18.84
C ILE A 28 -1.46 -2.05 18.91
N ASN A 29 -1.71 -3.36 19.03
CA ASN A 29 -0.74 -4.43 19.18
C ASN A 29 -0.65 -5.38 17.97
N ASP A 30 -1.37 -5.10 16.87
CA ASP A 30 -1.24 -5.91 15.66
C ASP A 30 0.09 -5.61 14.95
N THR A 31 0.80 -6.66 14.52
CA THR A 31 2.03 -6.55 13.72
C THR A 31 1.76 -5.72 12.46
N ILE A 32 2.61 -4.73 12.21
CA ILE A 32 2.51 -3.90 11.01
C ILE A 32 2.80 -4.76 9.77
N SER A 33 1.83 -4.84 8.86
CA SER A 33 2.00 -5.49 7.56
C SER A 33 2.66 -4.51 6.59
N VAL A 34 3.98 -4.59 6.43
CA VAL A 34 4.73 -3.69 5.57
C VAL A 34 4.59 -4.12 4.12
N LEU A 35 4.13 -3.20 3.27
CA LEU A 35 4.07 -3.37 1.83
C LEU A 35 5.22 -2.59 1.17
N THR A 36 5.84 -3.21 0.18
CA THR A 36 6.84 -2.58 -0.69
C THR A 36 6.44 -2.73 -2.16
N ARG A 37 7.16 -2.05 -3.04
CA ARG A 37 6.98 -2.13 -4.49
C ARG A 37 8.00 -3.07 -5.13
N GLU A 38 7.67 -3.56 -6.31
CA GLU A 38 8.51 -4.44 -7.10
C GLU A 38 9.89 -3.85 -7.40
N GLU A 39 10.87 -4.71 -7.67
CA GLU A 39 12.18 -4.28 -8.15
C GLU A 39 12.04 -3.52 -9.48
N GLY A 40 12.81 -2.45 -9.65
CA GLY A 40 12.68 -1.54 -10.79
C GLY A 40 11.56 -0.50 -10.64
N SER A 41 10.74 -0.56 -9.59
CA SER A 41 9.75 0.48 -9.32
C SER A 41 10.43 1.82 -9.03
N GLY A 42 10.14 2.83 -9.85
CA GLY A 42 10.64 4.18 -9.64
C GLY A 42 10.18 4.79 -8.31
N THR A 43 9.01 4.39 -7.79
CA THR A 43 8.50 4.82 -6.48
C THR A 43 9.27 4.17 -5.34
N ARG A 44 9.62 2.88 -5.44
CA ARG A 44 10.50 2.22 -4.47
C ARG A 44 11.85 2.91 -4.39
N GLY A 45 12.50 3.09 -5.54
CA GLY A 45 13.80 3.74 -5.62
C GLY A 45 13.79 5.13 -4.98
N ALA A 46 12.77 5.94 -5.27
CA ALA A 46 12.60 7.24 -4.63
C ALA A 46 12.44 7.13 -3.10
N PHE A 47 11.59 6.21 -2.65
CA PHE A 47 11.27 6.06 -1.24
C PHE A 47 12.49 5.62 -0.44
N ILE A 48 13.20 4.58 -0.88
CA ILE A 48 14.35 4.05 -0.12
C ILE A 48 15.52 5.05 -0.10
N GLU A 49 15.69 5.83 -1.16
CA GLU A 49 16.71 6.89 -1.23
C GLU A 49 16.37 8.07 -0.31
N LEU A 50 15.14 8.60 -0.41
CA LEU A 50 14.72 9.79 0.33
C LEU A 50 14.57 9.55 1.83
N LEU A 51 14.24 8.32 2.24
CA LEU A 51 14.06 7.95 3.65
C LEU A 51 15.32 7.31 4.25
N GLY A 52 16.41 7.19 3.50
CA GLY A 52 17.67 6.63 3.97
C GLY A 52 17.63 5.13 4.28
N ILE A 53 16.69 4.39 3.66
CA ILE A 53 16.61 2.93 3.76
C ILE A 53 17.67 2.28 2.84
N GLU A 54 18.05 2.97 1.77
CA GLU A 54 19.17 2.57 0.93
C GLU A 54 20.49 3.10 1.52
N GLU A 55 21.31 2.19 2.04
CA GLU A 55 22.58 2.52 2.69
C GLU A 55 23.77 1.93 1.93
N LYS A 56 24.95 2.55 2.06
CA LYS A 56 26.18 1.96 1.52
C LYS A 56 26.65 0.84 2.41
N ASN A 57 26.90 -0.33 1.81
CA ASN A 57 27.55 -1.44 2.49
C ASN A 57 29.08 -1.20 2.63
N ALA A 58 29.79 -2.14 3.26
CA ALA A 58 31.24 -2.07 3.45
C ALA A 58 32.04 -1.92 2.14
N ASP A 59 31.46 -2.38 1.00
CA ASP A 59 32.06 -2.28 -0.33
C ASP A 59 31.72 -0.96 -1.05
N GLY A 60 31.02 -0.04 -0.39
CA GLY A 60 30.57 1.23 -0.95
C GLY A 60 29.39 1.13 -1.92
N LYS A 61 28.81 -0.07 -2.10
CA LYS A 61 27.62 -0.29 -2.93
C LYS A 61 26.36 0.03 -2.15
N LYS A 62 25.39 0.63 -2.84
CA LYS A 62 24.06 0.89 -2.27
C LYS A 62 23.31 -0.44 -2.06
N ALA A 63 22.76 -0.62 -0.88
CA ALA A 63 21.99 -1.80 -0.48
C ALA A 63 20.66 -1.35 0.14
N ASP A 64 19.56 -1.84 -0.44
CA ASP A 64 18.21 -1.62 0.06
C ASP A 64 17.98 -2.40 1.36
N LYS A 65 17.70 -1.68 2.47
CA LYS A 65 17.39 -2.26 3.79
C LYS A 65 15.90 -2.48 4.04
N THR A 66 15.06 -2.46 3.01
CA THR A 66 13.66 -2.87 3.13
C THR A 66 13.60 -4.25 3.79
N ILE A 67 12.75 -4.38 4.81
CA ILE A 67 12.66 -5.61 5.59
C ILE A 67 12.29 -6.81 4.70
N ALA A 68 12.93 -7.96 4.92
CA ALA A 68 12.70 -9.15 4.10
C ALA A 68 11.27 -9.70 4.20
N THR A 69 10.54 -9.34 5.26
CA THR A 69 9.15 -9.73 5.48
C THR A 69 8.15 -8.80 4.80
N ALA A 70 8.60 -7.76 4.08
CA ALA A 70 7.69 -6.86 3.38
C ALA A 70 7.02 -7.57 2.19
N GLU A 71 5.71 -7.47 2.08
CA GLU A 71 4.96 -8.01 0.96
C GLU A 71 5.16 -7.09 -0.26
N THR A 72 5.47 -7.69 -1.42
CA THR A 72 5.73 -6.93 -2.64
C THR A 72 4.44 -6.76 -3.45
N THR A 73 4.11 -5.52 -3.81
CA THR A 73 3.02 -5.17 -4.72
C THR A 73 3.59 -4.65 -6.04
N ASN A 74 2.92 -4.91 -7.15
CA ASN A 74 3.43 -4.59 -8.50
C ASN A 74 2.87 -3.29 -9.09
N SER A 75 1.99 -2.58 -8.37
CA SER A 75 1.36 -1.35 -8.87
C SER A 75 0.81 -0.48 -7.74
N THR A 76 0.60 0.79 -8.06
CA THR A 76 -0.06 1.73 -7.14
C THR A 76 -1.48 1.30 -6.79
N SER A 77 -2.25 0.78 -7.75
CA SER A 77 -3.62 0.34 -7.51
C SER A 77 -3.69 -0.83 -6.53
N VAL A 78 -2.82 -1.84 -6.72
CA VAL A 78 -2.73 -2.98 -5.80
C VAL A 78 -2.32 -2.52 -4.40
N MET A 79 -1.32 -1.64 -4.30
CA MET A 79 -0.90 -1.05 -3.02
C MET A 79 -2.09 -0.40 -2.28
N ILE A 80 -2.86 0.46 -2.96
CA ILE A 80 -4.01 1.15 -2.36
C ILE A 80 -5.06 0.15 -1.89
N THR A 81 -5.44 -0.81 -2.74
CA THR A 81 -6.48 -1.80 -2.39
C THR A 81 -6.04 -2.73 -1.25
N THR A 82 -4.75 -3.10 -1.19
CA THR A 82 -4.24 -3.94 -0.09
C THR A 82 -4.25 -3.17 1.23
N VAL A 83 -3.87 -1.90 1.24
CA VAL A 83 -3.94 -1.06 2.45
C VAL A 83 -5.39 -0.79 2.86
N GLU A 84 -6.29 -0.51 1.90
CA GLU A 84 -7.73 -0.33 2.16
C GLU A 84 -8.35 -1.58 2.82
N GLY A 85 -7.96 -2.77 2.36
CA GLY A 85 -8.45 -4.05 2.90
C GLY A 85 -7.79 -4.52 4.20
N ASN A 86 -6.66 -3.95 4.59
CA ASN A 86 -5.89 -4.37 5.77
C ASN A 86 -5.52 -3.18 6.65
N LYS A 87 -6.24 -3.02 7.77
CA LYS A 87 -6.05 -1.91 8.73
C LYS A 87 -4.66 -1.86 9.39
N SER A 88 -3.92 -2.97 9.37
CA SER A 88 -2.56 -3.06 9.92
C SER A 88 -1.49 -2.87 8.84
N ALA A 89 -1.89 -2.67 7.58
CA ALA A 89 -0.96 -2.49 6.48
C ALA A 89 -0.46 -1.05 6.34
N ILE A 90 0.80 -0.91 5.94
CA ILE A 90 1.41 0.36 5.58
C ILE A 90 2.17 0.20 4.27
N GLY A 91 2.10 1.21 3.42
CA GLY A 91 2.82 1.26 2.16
C GLY A 91 3.04 2.70 1.71
N TYR A 92 3.61 2.86 0.52
CA TYR A 92 3.91 4.16 -0.06
C TYR A 92 3.42 4.24 -1.51
N ILE A 93 2.90 5.41 -1.88
CA ILE A 93 2.38 5.71 -3.21
C ILE A 93 2.82 7.11 -3.65
N SER A 94 2.78 7.37 -4.96
CA SER A 94 2.95 8.73 -5.47
C SER A 94 1.80 9.61 -4.98
N LEU A 95 2.11 10.85 -4.57
CA LEU A 95 1.12 11.80 -4.04
C LEU A 95 -0.08 12.01 -4.99
N GLY A 96 0.17 12.07 -6.30
CA GLY A 96 -0.88 12.24 -7.31
C GLY A 96 -1.86 11.06 -7.42
N SER A 97 -1.59 9.93 -6.77
CA SER A 97 -2.47 8.76 -6.71
C SER A 97 -3.21 8.62 -5.39
N LEU A 98 -3.02 9.56 -4.46
CA LEU A 98 -3.67 9.53 -3.15
C LEU A 98 -5.19 9.67 -3.30
N ASP A 99 -5.90 8.64 -2.85
CA ASP A 99 -7.36 8.65 -2.71
C ASP A 99 -7.71 8.59 -1.21
N LYS A 100 -8.07 9.74 -0.64
CA LYS A 100 -8.41 9.88 0.78
C LYS A 100 -9.71 9.16 1.17
N SER A 101 -10.51 8.72 0.20
CA SER A 101 -11.69 7.90 0.48
C SER A 101 -11.34 6.43 0.74
N LYS A 102 -10.15 5.98 0.32
CA LYS A 102 -9.68 4.58 0.41
C LYS A 102 -8.58 4.38 1.44
N VAL A 103 -7.65 5.34 1.52
CA VAL A 103 -6.47 5.23 2.37
C VAL A 103 -6.20 6.54 3.10
N LYS A 104 -5.51 6.44 4.25
CA LYS A 104 -5.12 7.58 5.07
C LYS A 104 -3.65 7.92 4.85
N ASP A 105 -3.36 9.17 4.51
CA ASP A 105 -2.00 9.69 4.48
C ASP A 105 -1.45 9.98 5.88
N LEU A 106 -0.14 9.80 6.04
CA LEU A 106 0.58 10.12 7.27
C LEU A 106 1.41 11.39 7.08
N LYS A 107 1.59 12.13 8.17
CA LYS A 107 2.54 13.25 8.20
C LYS A 107 3.95 12.70 8.31
N VAL A 108 4.90 13.31 7.63
CA VAL A 108 6.33 13.04 7.78
C VAL A 108 6.96 14.26 8.44
N ASP A 109 7.63 14.05 9.56
CA ASP A 109 8.21 15.13 10.38
C ASP A 109 7.21 16.25 10.71
N GLY A 110 5.96 15.87 10.98
CA GLY A 110 4.86 16.80 11.28
C GLY A 110 4.26 17.52 10.08
N THR A 111 4.79 17.30 8.86
CA THR A 111 4.33 17.98 7.63
C THR A 111 3.38 17.08 6.84
N GLU A 112 2.27 17.66 6.37
CA GLU A 112 1.28 16.96 5.54
C GLU A 112 1.77 16.80 4.09
N ALA A 113 1.45 15.64 3.49
CA ALA A 113 1.74 15.34 2.09
C ALA A 113 0.76 16.08 1.17
N THR A 114 1.01 17.36 0.90
CA THR A 114 0.19 18.19 0.01
C THR A 114 1.03 18.77 -1.13
N ALA A 115 0.39 19.07 -2.26
CA ALA A 115 1.07 19.72 -3.39
C ALA A 115 1.69 21.07 -3.01
N GLU A 116 1.03 21.81 -2.10
CA GLU A 116 1.55 23.06 -1.55
C GLU A 116 2.82 22.84 -0.74
N ASN A 117 2.83 21.86 0.18
CA ASN A 117 3.99 21.55 1.01
C ASN A 117 5.16 20.95 0.21
N VAL A 118 4.86 20.23 -0.86
CA VAL A 118 5.88 19.79 -1.82
C VAL A 118 6.47 21.00 -2.56
N LYS A 119 5.62 21.90 -3.06
CA LYS A 119 6.05 23.09 -3.81
C LYS A 119 6.88 24.06 -2.98
N ASN A 120 6.53 24.25 -1.71
CA ASN A 120 7.26 25.13 -0.79
C ASN A 120 8.46 24.43 -0.12
N GLY A 121 8.66 23.13 -0.36
CA GLY A 121 9.79 22.35 0.14
C GLY A 121 9.71 21.96 1.62
N SER A 122 8.57 22.17 2.29
CA SER A 122 8.36 21.71 3.67
C SER A 122 8.20 20.20 3.74
N TYR A 123 7.51 19.58 2.78
CA TYR A 123 7.39 18.12 2.70
C TYR A 123 8.64 17.52 2.04
N LYS A 124 9.50 16.89 2.83
CA LYS A 124 10.84 16.47 2.41
C LYS A 124 10.87 15.19 1.57
N VAL A 125 9.82 14.38 1.61
CA VAL A 125 9.72 13.15 0.79
C VAL A 125 9.21 13.49 -0.60
N ALA A 126 10.02 14.24 -1.36
CA ALA A 126 9.72 14.63 -2.73
C ALA A 126 11.00 14.72 -3.56
N ARG A 127 10.87 14.49 -4.88
CA ARG A 127 11.96 14.69 -5.85
C ARG A 127 11.42 15.38 -7.10
N PRO A 128 12.25 16.19 -7.80
CA PRO A 128 11.81 16.84 -9.04
C PRO A 128 11.59 15.82 -10.16
N PHE A 129 10.65 16.13 -11.05
CA PHE A 129 10.50 15.43 -12.32
C PHE A 129 11.19 16.23 -13.40
N ASN A 130 12.38 15.78 -13.78
CA ASN A 130 13.17 16.43 -14.81
C ASN A 130 12.80 15.88 -16.19
N ILE A 131 12.68 16.78 -17.17
CA ILE A 131 12.51 16.42 -18.58
C ILE A 131 13.87 16.61 -19.26
N ALA A 132 14.36 15.57 -19.94
CA ALA A 132 15.57 15.64 -20.75
C ALA A 132 15.20 15.53 -22.24
N THR A 133 15.58 16.52 -23.04
CA THR A 133 15.39 16.52 -24.50
C THR A 133 16.75 16.63 -25.20
N LYS A 134 16.81 16.34 -26.50
CA LYS A 134 18.06 16.43 -27.29
C LYS A 134 18.39 17.87 -27.75
N GLY A 135 17.52 18.85 -27.49
CA GLY A 135 17.53 20.14 -28.18
C GLY A 135 16.75 20.07 -29.48
#